data_AF-C7ZPY9-F1
#
_entry.id   AF-C7ZPY9-F1
#
_cell.length_a   1.000
_cell.length_b   1.000
_cell.length_c   1.000
_cell.angle_alpha   90.00
_cell.angle_beta   90.00
_cell.angle_gamma   90.00
#
_symmetry.space_group_name_H-M   'P 1'
#
loop_
_entity.id
_entity.type
_entity.pdbx_description
1 polymer ?
#
loop_
_entity_poly.entity_id
_entity_poly.type
_entity_poly.pdbx_seq_one_letter_code
_entity_poly.pdbx_strand_id
1 'polypeptide(L)'
;MRLLDSATLEIKEFFSDDTPAYAILSHRWLDGEVSLKDMQDGTATSKAGYHKIKRCCDQALKDGLGFAWVDTCCIDKTSSAELSESINSMYRWYQNAAVCYAYLADVETTDPSEDASFGESVWFTRGWTLQELIAPATVEFFNCAWQKIGTKESLKDIISSITNIDTTMLEGADPDDFSIAKRMSWAAKRTTTRSEDRAYSLLGFFKVNMPMLYGEGERAFIRLQEEIMKISDDQSLFAWKSTSSNYRGLLAKSPMDFIDCFNIIPSRVKWNRIPYSLTTKGLSIELPMVAWAMETYLAALDCELENIPNSRIGIYLQLLPERDQYVRVLLEGKDTRTFEARLASKAQFKQIYIRQRDYRERPMNRLYGFWIRTLPTKITTAPPRGNDRVSEVNSLNKWSDEDRVLEIPTGSSGTAGSIWLSSESGSRALKLGFDPDFNPVCQFGGHLFSPVKPPIEPQSVAAQMDPSWMTLPRSQYLHRGDRLSGYCKDEYSYRISITNEMIGNRRLWVLDILTLDHALRHDAVCDGCGLDIYGTRFKCLVCSDFDYCSKCTLRADVTHGSHDFQSIEHPREAPSGGEASGFGHKNSQRTRSF
;
A
#
# COMPACT_ATOMS: atom_id res chain seq x y z
N MET A 1 -1.43 3.85 -42.95
CA MET A 1 -1.93 2.49 -42.62
C MET A 1 -1.97 1.67 -43.92
N ARG A 2 -1.60 0.38 -43.88
CA ARG A 2 -1.76 -0.52 -45.04
C ARG A 2 -3.02 -1.36 -44.90
N LEU A 3 -3.71 -1.61 -46.00
CA LEU A 3 -4.89 -2.47 -46.10
C LEU A 3 -4.72 -3.46 -47.25
N LEU A 4 -5.35 -4.63 -47.12
CA LEU A 4 -5.50 -5.59 -48.20
C LEU A 4 -6.73 -5.23 -49.03
N ASP A 5 -6.58 -5.18 -50.34
CA ASP A 5 -7.71 -5.22 -51.26
C ASP A 5 -8.41 -6.57 -51.11
N SER A 6 -9.71 -6.56 -50.76
CA SER A 6 -10.40 -7.80 -50.42
C SER A 6 -10.64 -8.70 -51.63
N ALA A 7 -10.56 -8.19 -52.87
CA ALA A 7 -10.70 -8.97 -54.09
C ALA A 7 -9.36 -9.54 -54.57
N THR A 8 -8.28 -8.75 -54.50
CA THR A 8 -6.98 -9.14 -55.07
C THR A 8 -5.96 -9.61 -54.04
N LEU A 9 -6.19 -9.34 -52.74
CA LEU A 9 -5.24 -9.52 -51.64
C LEU A 9 -3.96 -8.69 -51.77
N GLU A 10 -3.94 -7.71 -52.67
CA GLU A 10 -2.83 -6.77 -52.81
C GLU A 10 -2.83 -5.75 -51.68
N ILE A 11 -1.64 -5.41 -51.19
CA ILE A 11 -1.47 -4.43 -50.12
C ILE A 11 -1.46 -3.02 -50.72
N LYS A 12 -2.33 -2.16 -50.21
CA LYS A 12 -2.41 -0.74 -50.56
C LYS A 12 -2.18 0.12 -49.32
N GLU A 13 -1.48 1.24 -49.50
CA GLU A 13 -1.16 2.16 -48.42
C GLU A 13 -2.06 3.39 -48.48
N PHE A 14 -2.60 3.77 -47.32
CA PHE A 14 -3.51 4.89 -47.14
C PHE A 14 -2.98 5.83 -46.05
N PHE A 15 -3.11 7.13 -46.29
CA PHE A 15 -2.85 8.17 -45.31
C PHE A 15 -4.15 8.56 -44.60
N SER A 16 -4.07 9.17 -43.42
CA SER A 16 -5.17 9.24 -42.45
C SER A 16 -6.50 9.76 -43.00
N ASP A 17 -6.46 10.70 -43.93
CA ASP A 17 -7.65 11.39 -44.42
C ASP A 17 -8.33 10.64 -45.59
N ASP A 18 -7.64 9.66 -46.18
CA ASP A 18 -8.08 8.91 -47.36
C ASP A 18 -8.37 7.43 -47.05
N THR A 19 -8.48 7.06 -45.77
CA THR A 19 -8.68 5.66 -45.38
C THR A 19 -10.12 5.22 -45.71
N PRO A 20 -10.33 4.23 -46.60
CA PRO A 20 -11.66 3.75 -46.96
C PRO A 20 -12.29 2.96 -45.81
N ALA A 21 -13.58 2.59 -45.91
CA ALA A 21 -14.17 1.62 -44.98
C ALA A 21 -13.51 0.24 -45.14
N TYR A 22 -13.16 -0.40 -44.02
CA TYR A 22 -12.48 -1.70 -44.01
C TYR A 22 -13.01 -2.62 -42.92
N ALA A 23 -12.86 -3.93 -43.15
CA ALA A 23 -12.97 -4.95 -42.11
C ALA A 23 -11.63 -5.12 -41.38
N ILE A 24 -11.64 -5.54 -40.12
CA ILE A 24 -10.42 -5.83 -39.36
C ILE A 24 -10.45 -7.25 -38.79
N LEU A 25 -9.33 -7.99 -38.89
CA LEU A 25 -9.24 -9.36 -38.37
C LEU A 25 -8.63 -9.38 -36.98
N SER A 26 -9.41 -9.82 -36.00
CA SER A 26 -8.92 -10.22 -34.67
C SER A 26 -8.68 -11.72 -34.64
N HIS A 27 -7.46 -12.15 -34.33
CA HIS A 27 -7.14 -13.57 -34.31
C HIS A 27 -5.94 -13.91 -33.43
N ARG A 28 -5.80 -15.20 -33.11
CA ARG A 28 -4.62 -15.77 -32.46
C ARG A 28 -3.57 -16.12 -33.51
N TRP A 29 -2.33 -15.66 -33.30
CA TRP A 29 -1.21 -16.13 -34.10
C TRP A 29 -0.96 -17.61 -33.82
N LEU A 30 -0.87 -18.38 -34.91
CA LEU A 30 -0.55 -19.81 -34.97
C LEU A 30 0.76 -19.97 -35.75
N ASP A 31 1.31 -21.19 -35.78
CA ASP A 31 2.49 -21.46 -36.57
C ASP A 31 2.21 -21.25 -38.06
N GLY A 32 3.14 -20.59 -38.76
CA GLY A 32 3.01 -20.29 -40.17
C GLY A 32 2.15 -19.06 -40.49
N GLU A 33 2.16 -18.02 -39.65
CA GLU A 33 1.61 -16.70 -40.02
C GLU A 33 2.30 -16.11 -41.26
N VAL A 34 1.51 -15.35 -42.02
CA VAL A 34 1.97 -14.61 -43.19
C VAL A 34 2.43 -13.22 -42.75
N SER A 35 3.66 -12.87 -43.07
CA SER A 35 4.22 -11.53 -42.86
C SER A 35 4.00 -10.62 -44.07
N LEU A 36 4.21 -9.31 -43.88
CA LEU A 36 4.22 -8.34 -44.98
C LEU A 36 5.19 -8.76 -46.10
N LYS A 37 6.38 -9.25 -45.71
CA LYS A 37 7.38 -9.70 -46.67
C LYS A 37 6.91 -10.90 -47.49
N ASP A 38 6.21 -11.86 -46.86
CA ASP A 38 5.69 -13.02 -47.59
C ASP A 38 4.62 -12.63 -48.62
N MET A 39 3.83 -11.59 -48.34
CA MET A 39 2.88 -11.03 -49.30
C MET A 39 3.59 -10.37 -50.47
N GLN A 40 4.66 -9.60 -50.20
CA GLN A 40 5.45 -8.90 -51.23
C GLN A 40 6.26 -9.87 -52.10
N ASP A 41 6.83 -10.91 -51.50
CA ASP A 41 7.66 -11.92 -52.19
C ASP A 41 6.80 -12.99 -52.91
N GLY A 42 5.47 -12.95 -52.75
CA GLY A 42 4.54 -13.92 -53.35
C GLY A 42 4.60 -15.32 -52.72
N THR A 43 5.23 -15.48 -51.56
CA THR A 43 5.38 -16.77 -50.87
C THR A 43 4.25 -17.08 -49.89
N ALA A 44 3.38 -16.11 -49.63
CA ALA A 44 2.27 -16.19 -48.68
C ALA A 44 1.36 -17.42 -48.89
N THR A 45 1.07 -17.79 -50.13
CA THR A 45 0.13 -18.88 -50.49
C THR A 45 0.54 -20.25 -49.94
N SER A 46 1.82 -20.45 -49.65
CA SER A 46 2.35 -21.69 -49.08
C SER A 46 2.18 -21.82 -47.57
N LYS A 47 1.79 -20.74 -46.88
CA LYS A 47 1.70 -20.68 -45.42
C LYS A 47 0.29 -20.95 -44.91
N ALA A 48 0.18 -21.66 -43.79
CA ALA A 48 -1.10 -21.99 -43.17
C ALA A 48 -1.93 -20.73 -42.81
N GLY A 49 -1.26 -19.66 -42.35
CA GLY A 49 -1.91 -18.39 -42.01
C GLY A 49 -2.62 -17.70 -43.18
N TYR A 50 -2.25 -18.01 -44.43
CA TYR A 50 -2.86 -17.43 -45.62
C TYR A 50 -4.35 -17.73 -45.73
N HIS A 51 -4.78 -18.90 -45.27
CA HIS A 51 -6.20 -19.27 -45.32
C HIS A 51 -7.06 -18.29 -44.51
N LYS A 52 -6.59 -17.85 -43.34
CA LYS A 52 -7.33 -16.89 -42.49
C LYS A 52 -7.46 -15.53 -43.15
N ILE A 53 -6.37 -15.05 -43.77
CA ILE A 53 -6.36 -13.78 -44.51
C ILE A 53 -7.35 -13.84 -45.67
N LYS A 54 -7.29 -14.91 -46.46
CA LYS A 54 -8.20 -15.11 -47.58
C LYS A 54 -9.66 -15.14 -47.11
N ARG A 55 -9.97 -15.92 -46.07
CA ARG A 55 -11.33 -16.01 -45.52
C ARG A 55 -11.84 -14.69 -44.96
N CYS A 56 -10.97 -13.91 -44.31
CA CYS A 56 -11.29 -12.56 -43.86
C CYS A 56 -11.67 -11.65 -45.03
N CYS A 57 -10.93 -11.71 -46.14
CA CYS A 57 -11.22 -10.91 -47.34
C CYS A 57 -12.47 -11.41 -48.06
N ASP A 58 -12.67 -12.73 -48.16
CA ASP A 58 -13.90 -13.33 -48.70
C ASP A 58 -15.13 -12.88 -47.88
N GLN A 59 -15.00 -12.79 -46.55
CA GLN A 59 -16.07 -12.29 -45.68
C GLN A 59 -16.27 -10.78 -45.82
N ALA A 60 -15.20 -9.99 -45.89
CA ALA A 60 -15.26 -8.55 -46.14
C ALA A 60 -16.01 -8.24 -47.44
N LEU A 61 -15.74 -8.97 -48.53
CA LEU A 61 -16.45 -8.82 -49.80
C LEU A 61 -17.95 -9.13 -49.67
N LYS A 62 -18.33 -10.17 -48.93
CA LYS A 62 -19.74 -10.50 -48.68
C LYS A 62 -20.47 -9.38 -47.94
N ASP A 63 -19.76 -8.71 -47.05
CA ASP A 63 -20.29 -7.59 -46.25
C ASP A 63 -20.14 -6.24 -46.98
N GLY A 64 -19.71 -6.24 -48.25
CA GLY A 64 -19.61 -5.05 -49.10
C GLY A 64 -18.38 -4.17 -48.85
N LEU A 65 -17.37 -4.69 -48.15
CA LEU A 65 -16.13 -3.99 -47.83
C LEU A 65 -15.03 -4.38 -48.82
N GLY A 66 -14.50 -3.39 -49.52
CA GLY A 66 -13.42 -3.58 -50.50
C GLY A 66 -12.03 -3.74 -49.88
N PHE A 67 -11.90 -3.52 -48.57
CA PHE A 67 -10.63 -3.56 -47.87
C PHE A 67 -10.71 -4.31 -46.55
N ALA A 68 -9.60 -4.97 -46.19
CA ALA A 68 -9.42 -5.64 -44.91
C ALA A 68 -8.06 -5.31 -44.29
N TRP A 69 -7.99 -5.27 -42.96
CA TRP A 69 -6.75 -5.10 -42.23
C TRP A 69 -6.43 -6.36 -41.42
N VAL A 70 -5.17 -6.79 -41.49
CA VAL A 70 -4.65 -7.94 -40.72
C VAL A 70 -3.26 -7.59 -40.18
N ASP A 71 -3.09 -7.62 -38.86
CA ASP A 71 -1.86 -7.20 -38.15
C ASP A 71 -0.59 -7.95 -38.58
N THR A 72 -0.73 -9.19 -39.02
CA THR A 72 0.41 -10.03 -39.43
C THR A 72 1.07 -9.56 -40.71
N CYS A 73 0.29 -9.04 -41.67
CA CYS A 73 0.79 -8.64 -42.99
C CYS A 73 0.56 -7.17 -43.36
N CYS A 74 -0.21 -6.40 -42.58
CA CYS A 74 -0.41 -4.96 -42.81
C CYS A 74 0.58 -4.07 -42.04
N ILE A 75 1.33 -4.63 -41.08
CA ILE A 75 2.37 -3.92 -40.31
C ILE A 75 3.74 -4.47 -40.71
N ASP A 76 4.68 -3.57 -41.02
CA ASP A 76 6.09 -3.91 -41.13
C ASP A 76 6.70 -4.05 -39.74
N LYS A 77 6.79 -5.30 -39.26
CA LYS A 77 7.39 -5.64 -37.98
C LYS A 77 8.92 -5.54 -37.97
N THR A 78 9.55 -5.33 -39.13
CA THR A 78 11.01 -5.14 -39.25
C THR A 78 11.43 -3.69 -39.03
N SER A 79 10.52 -2.74 -39.26
CA SER A 79 10.69 -1.32 -38.96
C SER A 79 10.24 -1.02 -37.52
N SER A 80 11.19 -0.72 -36.63
CA SER A 80 10.87 -0.36 -35.24
C SER A 80 10.04 0.93 -35.14
N ALA A 81 10.25 1.88 -36.05
CA ALA A 81 9.49 3.11 -36.14
C ALA A 81 8.03 2.83 -36.52
N GLU A 82 7.80 2.01 -37.55
CA GLU A 82 6.45 1.66 -37.98
C GLU A 82 5.72 0.79 -36.95
N LEU A 83 6.42 -0.17 -36.33
CA LEU A 83 5.85 -0.98 -35.26
C LEU A 83 5.40 -0.10 -34.09
N SER A 84 6.21 0.88 -33.72
CA SER A 84 5.89 1.85 -32.67
C SER A 84 4.66 2.69 -33.02
N GLU A 85 4.60 3.24 -34.25
CA GLU A 85 3.44 3.99 -34.73
C GLU A 85 2.17 3.13 -34.76
N SER A 86 2.29 1.89 -35.22
CA SER A 86 1.20 0.94 -35.34
C SER A 86 0.62 0.56 -33.97
N ILE A 87 1.47 0.29 -32.99
CA ILE A 87 1.03 -0.05 -31.63
C ILE A 87 0.25 1.11 -30.98
N ASN A 88 0.71 2.36 -31.13
CA ASN A 88 -0.02 3.52 -30.60
C ASN A 88 -1.32 3.80 -31.37
N SER A 89 -1.42 3.35 -32.63
CA SER A 89 -2.59 3.57 -33.49
C SER A 89 -3.60 2.42 -33.47
N MET A 90 -3.23 1.25 -32.97
CA MET A 90 -3.99 0.00 -33.11
C MET A 90 -5.41 0.11 -32.55
N TYR A 91 -5.59 0.68 -31.36
CA TYR A 91 -6.92 0.88 -30.77
C TYR A 91 -7.83 1.69 -31.72
N ARG A 92 -7.30 2.78 -32.30
CA ARG A 92 -8.03 3.63 -33.24
C ARG A 92 -8.34 2.89 -34.53
N TRP A 93 -7.45 2.02 -35.02
CA TRP A 93 -7.73 1.20 -36.20
C TRP A 93 -8.84 0.18 -35.95
N TYR A 94 -8.92 -0.41 -34.76
CA TYR A 94 -10.06 -1.25 -34.38
C TYR A 94 -11.34 -0.44 -34.21
N GLN A 95 -11.26 0.73 -33.58
CA GLN A 95 -12.40 1.64 -33.38
C GLN A 95 -13.01 2.12 -34.70
N ASN A 96 -12.17 2.42 -35.70
CA ASN A 96 -12.60 2.94 -37.00
C ASN A 96 -12.98 1.86 -38.02
N ALA A 97 -12.76 0.57 -37.71
CA ALA A 97 -13.16 -0.51 -38.59
C ALA A 97 -14.69 -0.58 -38.72
N ALA A 98 -15.19 -0.88 -39.91
CA ALA A 98 -16.63 -1.07 -40.13
C ALA A 98 -17.14 -2.33 -39.39
N VAL A 99 -16.31 -3.36 -39.32
CA VAL A 99 -16.57 -4.61 -38.61
C VAL A 99 -15.25 -5.27 -38.21
N CYS A 100 -15.22 -5.85 -37.01
CA CYS A 100 -14.14 -6.71 -36.55
C CYS A 100 -14.58 -8.18 -36.65
N TYR A 101 -13.83 -8.98 -37.41
CA TYR A 101 -14.04 -10.43 -37.45
C TYR A 101 -13.13 -11.08 -36.41
N ALA A 102 -13.71 -11.63 -35.34
CA ALA A 102 -13.00 -12.38 -34.32
C ALA A 102 -12.98 -13.87 -34.70
N TYR A 103 -11.83 -14.36 -35.16
CA TYR A 103 -11.66 -15.76 -35.56
C TYR A 103 -11.09 -16.60 -34.41
N LEU A 104 -11.91 -17.55 -33.92
CA LEU A 104 -11.61 -18.44 -32.80
C LEU A 104 -11.28 -19.83 -33.35
N ALA A 105 -9.98 -20.09 -33.52
CA ALA A 105 -9.49 -21.33 -34.11
C ALA A 105 -9.71 -22.58 -33.24
N ASP A 106 -10.02 -22.39 -31.95
CA ASP A 106 -10.21 -23.42 -30.93
C ASP A 106 -11.69 -23.67 -30.57
N VAL A 107 -12.62 -23.07 -31.31
CA VAL A 107 -14.07 -23.25 -31.14
C VAL A 107 -14.62 -23.99 -32.35
N GLU A 108 -15.38 -25.06 -32.12
CA GLU A 108 -15.99 -25.87 -33.18
C GLU A 108 -17.48 -25.58 -33.38
N THR A 109 -18.18 -25.17 -32.31
CA THR A 109 -19.62 -24.93 -32.33
C THR A 109 -20.02 -23.64 -33.07
N THR A 110 -21.31 -23.50 -33.37
CA THR A 110 -21.97 -22.24 -33.74
C THR A 110 -22.95 -21.75 -32.67
N ASP A 111 -23.25 -22.57 -31.67
CA ASP A 111 -24.08 -22.22 -30.52
C ASP A 111 -23.23 -22.16 -29.24
N PRO A 112 -22.94 -20.96 -28.72
CA PRO A 112 -22.15 -20.79 -27.50
C PRO A 112 -22.91 -21.09 -26.21
N SER A 113 -24.23 -21.33 -26.27
CA SER A 113 -25.05 -21.65 -25.09
C SER A 113 -24.99 -23.14 -24.71
N GLU A 114 -24.73 -24.01 -25.68
CA GLU A 114 -24.69 -25.47 -25.50
C GLU A 114 -23.27 -26.03 -25.31
N ASP A 115 -22.23 -25.20 -25.51
CA ASP A 115 -20.83 -25.62 -25.53
C ASP A 115 -19.91 -24.63 -24.79
N ALA A 116 -19.16 -25.17 -23.83
CA ALA A 116 -18.19 -24.42 -23.04
C ALA A 116 -16.99 -23.91 -23.87
N SER A 117 -16.72 -24.48 -25.05
CA SER A 117 -15.56 -24.15 -25.89
C SER A 117 -15.45 -22.67 -26.23
N PHE A 118 -16.59 -21.97 -26.42
CA PHE A 118 -16.59 -20.52 -26.62
C PHE A 118 -16.01 -19.78 -25.41
N GLY A 119 -16.50 -20.08 -24.21
CA GLY A 119 -16.06 -19.43 -22.97
C GLY A 119 -14.64 -19.81 -22.55
N GLU A 120 -14.18 -20.99 -22.96
CA GLU A 120 -12.82 -21.48 -22.70
C GLU A 120 -11.80 -21.06 -23.77
N SER A 121 -12.24 -20.40 -24.84
CA SER A 121 -11.36 -20.02 -25.93
C SER A 121 -10.18 -19.16 -25.46
N VAL A 122 -8.99 -19.51 -25.93
CA VAL A 122 -7.74 -18.79 -25.65
C VAL A 122 -7.72 -17.38 -26.24
N TRP A 123 -8.72 -17.03 -27.05
CA TRP A 123 -8.93 -15.67 -27.53
C TRP A 123 -9.27 -14.72 -26.38
N PHE A 124 -10.10 -15.12 -25.43
CA PHE A 124 -10.48 -14.29 -24.27
C PHE A 124 -9.33 -14.05 -23.29
N THR A 125 -8.28 -14.87 -23.33
CA THR A 125 -7.14 -14.80 -22.42
C THR A 125 -5.91 -14.12 -23.02
N ARG A 126 -5.98 -13.59 -24.25
CA ARG A 126 -4.85 -12.85 -24.87
C ARG A 126 -4.91 -11.36 -24.54
N GLY A 127 -3.77 -10.73 -24.31
CA GLY A 127 -3.70 -9.30 -23.95
C GLY A 127 -4.29 -8.38 -25.02
N TRP A 128 -3.82 -8.55 -26.26
CA TRP A 128 -4.21 -7.72 -27.40
C TRP A 128 -5.71 -7.78 -27.72
N THR A 129 -6.36 -8.94 -27.56
CA THR A 129 -7.77 -9.12 -27.93
C THR A 129 -8.74 -8.32 -27.04
N LEU A 130 -8.28 -7.69 -25.95
CA LEU A 130 -9.13 -6.79 -25.16
C LEU A 130 -9.55 -5.58 -25.98
N GLN A 131 -8.59 -4.85 -26.55
CA GLN A 131 -8.91 -3.71 -27.40
C GLN A 131 -9.63 -4.13 -28.68
N GLU A 132 -9.35 -5.32 -29.20
CA GLU A 132 -10.01 -5.87 -30.40
C GLU A 132 -11.48 -6.20 -30.15
N LEU A 133 -11.87 -6.44 -28.89
CA LEU A 133 -13.25 -6.66 -28.46
C LEU A 133 -14.00 -5.33 -28.23
N ILE A 134 -13.37 -4.42 -27.49
CA ILE A 134 -14.07 -3.26 -26.92
C ILE A 134 -13.96 -2.00 -27.79
N ALA A 135 -12.93 -1.87 -28.63
CA ALA A 135 -12.76 -0.68 -29.47
C ALA A 135 -13.73 -0.65 -30.67
N PRO A 136 -13.93 -1.74 -31.45
CA PRO A 136 -14.85 -1.71 -32.58
C PRO A 136 -16.30 -1.57 -32.13
N ALA A 137 -17.12 -0.84 -32.90
CA ALA A 137 -18.57 -0.82 -32.69
C ALA A 137 -19.19 -2.22 -32.92
N THR A 138 -18.78 -2.90 -33.98
CA THR A 138 -19.29 -4.22 -34.37
C THR A 138 -18.19 -5.26 -34.32
N VAL A 139 -18.44 -6.38 -33.63
CA VAL A 139 -17.58 -7.58 -33.65
C VAL A 139 -18.43 -8.78 -34.01
N GLU A 140 -17.98 -9.59 -34.97
CA GLU A 140 -18.59 -10.86 -35.36
C GLU A 140 -17.64 -12.01 -35.05
N PHE A 141 -18.14 -13.01 -34.34
CA PHE A 141 -17.36 -14.17 -33.91
C PHE A 141 -17.51 -15.30 -34.91
N PHE A 142 -16.40 -15.90 -35.31
CA PHE A 142 -16.33 -17.04 -36.22
C PHE A 142 -15.57 -18.20 -35.57
N ASN A 143 -16.08 -19.42 -35.75
CA ASN A 143 -15.46 -20.65 -35.29
C ASN A 143 -14.30 -21.09 -36.22
N CYS A 144 -13.66 -22.22 -35.92
CA CYS A 144 -12.54 -22.77 -36.69
C CYS A 144 -12.90 -23.11 -38.15
N ALA A 145 -14.18 -23.33 -38.46
CA ALA A 145 -14.70 -23.58 -39.79
C ALA A 145 -15.15 -22.30 -40.53
N TRP A 146 -14.88 -21.11 -39.97
CA TRP A 146 -15.34 -19.81 -40.50
C TRP A 146 -16.87 -19.69 -40.57
N GLN A 147 -17.57 -20.35 -39.65
CA GLN A 147 -19.01 -20.21 -39.46
C GLN A 147 -19.29 -19.17 -38.37
N LYS A 148 -20.27 -18.31 -38.61
CA LYS A 148 -20.65 -17.24 -37.67
C LYS A 148 -21.28 -17.87 -36.42
N ILE A 149 -20.72 -17.56 -35.26
CA ILE A 149 -21.21 -17.92 -33.94
C ILE A 149 -22.23 -16.87 -33.47
N GLY A 150 -21.90 -15.60 -33.65
CA GLY A 150 -22.75 -14.49 -33.20
C GLY A 150 -22.03 -13.15 -33.29
N THR A 151 -22.66 -12.13 -32.73
CA THR A 151 -22.12 -10.76 -32.65
C THR A 151 -21.80 -10.39 -31.20
N LYS A 152 -20.96 -9.37 -30.98
CA LYS A 152 -20.74 -8.81 -29.64
C LYS A 152 -22.06 -8.44 -28.95
N GLU A 153 -23.00 -7.83 -29.69
CA GLU A 153 -24.31 -7.46 -29.16
C GLU A 153 -25.12 -8.69 -28.73
N SER A 154 -25.24 -9.70 -29.60
CA SER A 154 -26.01 -10.91 -29.29
C SER A 154 -25.39 -11.79 -28.21
N LEU A 155 -24.08 -11.64 -27.95
CA LEU A 155 -23.31 -12.46 -27.01
C LEU A 155 -22.86 -11.69 -25.76
N LYS A 156 -23.30 -10.45 -25.56
CA LYS A 156 -22.75 -9.56 -24.51
C LYS A 156 -22.84 -10.13 -23.10
N ASP A 157 -23.94 -10.81 -22.76
CA ASP A 157 -24.11 -11.41 -21.43
C ASP A 157 -23.12 -12.55 -21.18
N ILE A 158 -22.91 -13.41 -22.20
CA ILE A 158 -21.94 -14.51 -22.16
C ILE A 158 -20.50 -13.94 -22.08
N ILE A 159 -20.20 -12.92 -22.91
CA ILE A 159 -18.89 -12.26 -22.91
C ILE A 159 -18.63 -11.60 -21.55
N SER A 160 -19.63 -10.93 -20.98
CA SER A 160 -19.54 -10.30 -19.66
C SER A 160 -19.27 -11.33 -18.57
N SER A 161 -19.94 -12.49 -18.59
CA SER A 161 -19.69 -13.55 -17.60
C SER A 161 -18.29 -14.16 -17.70
N ILE A 162 -17.72 -14.24 -18.90
CA ILE A 162 -16.35 -14.74 -19.12
C ILE A 162 -15.30 -13.71 -18.65
N THR A 163 -15.50 -12.43 -18.98
CA THR A 163 -14.45 -11.41 -18.93
C THR A 163 -14.58 -10.42 -17.77
N ASN A 164 -15.75 -10.34 -17.12
CA ASN A 164 -16.19 -9.27 -16.22
C ASN A 164 -16.20 -7.87 -16.86
N ILE A 165 -16.18 -7.78 -18.19
CA ILE A 165 -16.40 -6.52 -18.90
C ILE A 165 -17.87 -6.13 -18.72
N ASP A 166 -18.10 -4.88 -18.35
CA ASP A 166 -19.45 -4.34 -18.16
C ASP A 166 -20.23 -4.42 -19.48
N THR A 167 -21.50 -4.81 -19.44
CA THR A 167 -22.34 -4.90 -20.64
C THR A 167 -22.45 -3.55 -21.33
N THR A 168 -22.47 -2.46 -20.56
CA THR A 168 -22.49 -1.09 -21.11
C THR A 168 -21.22 -0.76 -21.89
N MET A 169 -20.06 -1.30 -21.51
CA MET A 169 -18.82 -1.19 -22.31
C MET A 169 -18.93 -1.99 -23.61
N LEU A 170 -19.54 -3.17 -23.58
CA LEU A 170 -19.75 -4.00 -24.78
C LEU A 170 -20.73 -3.34 -25.77
N GLU A 171 -21.68 -2.56 -25.26
CA GLU A 171 -22.64 -1.73 -26.01
C GLU A 171 -22.03 -0.43 -26.56
N GLY A 172 -20.78 -0.10 -26.19
CA GLY A 172 -20.05 1.04 -26.76
C GLY A 172 -19.97 2.30 -25.88
N ALA A 173 -20.13 2.18 -24.56
CA ALA A 173 -19.81 3.28 -23.62
C ALA A 173 -18.35 3.74 -23.75
N ASP A 174 -18.06 4.99 -23.37
CA ASP A 174 -16.67 5.48 -23.39
C ASP A 174 -15.87 4.77 -22.27
N PRO A 175 -14.66 4.25 -22.55
CA PRO A 175 -13.77 3.73 -21.51
C PRO A 175 -13.60 4.65 -20.29
N ASP A 176 -13.66 5.97 -20.48
CA ASP A 176 -13.47 6.95 -19.39
C ASP A 176 -14.69 7.08 -18.46
N ASP A 177 -15.84 6.48 -18.80
CA ASP A 177 -16.99 6.35 -17.90
C ASP A 177 -16.73 5.32 -16.77
N PHE A 178 -15.68 4.51 -16.90
CA PHE A 178 -15.30 3.49 -15.95
C PHE A 178 -13.99 3.84 -15.22
N SER A 179 -13.90 3.44 -13.94
CA SER A 179 -12.68 3.65 -13.16
C SER A 179 -11.47 2.94 -13.79
N ILE A 180 -10.28 3.48 -13.58
CA ILE A 180 -9.02 2.84 -13.97
C ILE A 180 -8.94 1.43 -13.38
N ALA A 181 -9.34 1.24 -12.11
CA ALA A 181 -9.29 -0.07 -11.46
C ALA A 181 -10.21 -1.09 -12.16
N LYS A 182 -11.44 -0.69 -12.53
CA LYS A 182 -12.40 -1.53 -13.24
C LYS A 182 -11.86 -1.89 -14.62
N ARG A 183 -11.32 -0.93 -15.36
CA ARG A 183 -10.68 -1.15 -16.67
C ARG A 183 -9.46 -2.06 -16.59
N MET A 184 -8.59 -1.88 -15.60
CA MET A 184 -7.43 -2.75 -15.36
C MET A 184 -7.86 -4.18 -15.02
N SER A 185 -8.99 -4.35 -14.32
CA SER A 185 -9.51 -5.68 -13.99
C SER A 185 -9.90 -6.51 -15.23
N TRP A 186 -10.36 -5.85 -16.31
CA TRP A 186 -10.68 -6.51 -17.59
C TRP A 186 -9.44 -7.05 -18.32
N ALA A 187 -8.27 -6.49 -18.00
CA ALA A 187 -6.98 -6.95 -18.48
C ALA A 187 -6.32 -7.97 -17.56
N ALA A 188 -6.83 -8.17 -16.34
CA ALA A 188 -6.17 -8.95 -15.29
C ALA A 188 -5.80 -10.36 -15.77
N LYS A 189 -6.80 -11.16 -16.16
CA LYS A 189 -6.62 -12.57 -16.54
C LYS A 189 -5.99 -12.77 -17.93
N ARG A 190 -5.57 -11.70 -18.61
CA ARG A 190 -5.03 -11.76 -19.96
C ARG A 190 -3.51 -11.92 -19.94
N THR A 191 -3.00 -12.66 -20.93
CA THR A 191 -1.61 -13.07 -21.06
C THR A 191 -1.01 -12.60 -22.38
N THR A 192 0.29 -12.36 -22.39
CA THR A 192 1.03 -11.94 -23.58
C THR A 192 2.32 -12.73 -23.72
N THR A 193 2.83 -12.83 -24.95
CA THR A 193 4.09 -13.53 -25.22
C THR A 193 5.29 -12.75 -24.69
N ARG A 194 5.32 -11.43 -24.90
CA ARG A 194 6.32 -10.53 -24.30
C ARG A 194 5.72 -9.84 -23.08
N SER A 195 6.49 -9.74 -22.01
CA SER A 195 6.04 -9.11 -20.76
C SER A 195 5.54 -7.68 -20.94
N GLU A 196 6.20 -6.92 -21.81
CA GLU A 196 5.94 -5.50 -22.08
C GLU A 196 4.62 -5.30 -22.81
N ASP A 197 4.19 -6.27 -23.61
CA ASP A 197 2.92 -6.21 -24.33
C ASP A 197 1.72 -6.18 -23.37
N ARG A 198 1.89 -6.60 -22.10
CA ARG A 198 0.86 -6.40 -21.05
C ARG A 198 0.53 -4.91 -20.85
N ALA A 199 1.51 -4.04 -21.08
CA ALA A 199 1.33 -2.60 -21.05
C ALA A 199 0.94 -2.05 -22.43
N TYR A 200 1.66 -2.47 -23.48
CA TYR A 200 1.47 -1.91 -24.82
C TYR A 200 0.08 -2.20 -25.41
N SER A 201 -0.51 -3.36 -25.09
CA SER A 201 -1.88 -3.69 -25.51
C SER A 201 -2.97 -2.83 -24.87
N LEU A 202 -2.62 -2.00 -23.87
CA LEU A 202 -3.56 -1.14 -23.14
C LEU A 202 -3.41 0.35 -23.46
N LEU A 203 -2.44 0.76 -24.28
CA LEU A 203 -2.13 2.18 -24.54
C LEU A 203 -3.34 2.95 -25.05
N GLY A 204 -3.90 2.51 -26.19
CA GLY A 204 -5.05 3.17 -26.78
C GLY A 204 -6.31 3.02 -25.93
N PHE A 205 -6.45 1.91 -25.20
CA PHE A 205 -7.56 1.73 -24.27
C PHE A 205 -7.54 2.77 -23.15
N PHE A 206 -6.36 3.17 -22.65
CA PHE A 206 -6.18 4.25 -21.68
C PHE A 206 -5.90 5.62 -22.31
N LYS A 207 -5.98 5.76 -23.64
CA LYS A 207 -5.73 7.01 -24.38
C LYS A 207 -4.35 7.64 -24.08
N VAL A 208 -3.33 6.80 -23.85
CA VAL A 208 -1.95 7.21 -23.58
C VAL A 208 -1.00 6.79 -24.70
N ASN A 209 0.12 7.50 -24.83
CA ASN A 209 1.18 7.17 -25.77
C ASN A 209 2.52 7.07 -25.04
N MET A 210 3.35 6.10 -25.39
CA MET A 210 4.71 5.97 -24.84
C MET A 210 5.63 5.20 -25.81
N PRO A 211 6.95 5.42 -25.77
CA PRO A 211 7.90 4.64 -26.58
C PRO A 211 7.93 3.16 -26.21
N MET A 212 8.03 2.29 -27.23
CA MET A 212 8.12 0.83 -27.10
C MET A 212 9.57 0.42 -26.86
N LEU A 213 9.87 0.00 -25.63
CA LEU A 213 11.19 -0.43 -25.18
C LEU A 213 11.15 -1.92 -24.83
N TYR A 214 11.30 -2.80 -25.83
CA TYR A 214 11.40 -4.24 -25.57
C TYR A 214 12.71 -4.58 -24.84
N GLY A 215 12.62 -5.34 -23.76
CA GLY A 215 13.71 -5.67 -22.84
C GLY A 215 13.60 -5.02 -21.47
N GLU A 216 12.63 -4.11 -21.25
CA GLU A 216 12.42 -3.46 -19.95
C GLU A 216 11.57 -4.29 -18.96
N GLY A 217 10.93 -5.37 -19.44
CA GLY A 217 10.13 -6.27 -18.61
C GLY A 217 8.92 -5.59 -17.95
N GLU A 218 8.73 -5.84 -16.66
CA GLU A 218 7.59 -5.30 -15.89
C GLU A 218 7.57 -3.76 -15.79
N ARG A 219 8.71 -3.09 -16.06
CA ARG A 219 8.80 -1.63 -16.06
C ARG A 219 7.87 -0.99 -17.08
N ALA A 220 7.56 -1.67 -18.19
CA ALA A 220 6.61 -1.17 -19.18
C ALA A 220 5.22 -0.90 -18.56
N PHE A 221 4.77 -1.76 -17.64
CA PHE A 221 3.49 -1.59 -16.96
C PHE A 221 3.51 -0.48 -15.90
N ILE A 222 4.67 -0.24 -15.27
CA ILE A 222 4.87 0.93 -14.41
C ILE A 222 4.76 2.21 -15.25
N ARG A 223 5.47 2.29 -16.38
CA ARG A 223 5.43 3.45 -17.28
C ARG A 223 4.02 3.72 -17.82
N LEU A 224 3.25 2.67 -18.14
CA LEU A 224 1.83 2.84 -18.52
C LEU A 224 1.07 3.61 -17.44
N GLN A 225 1.20 3.22 -16.16
CA GLN A 225 0.55 3.91 -15.06
C GLN A 225 1.08 5.34 -14.89
N GLU A 226 2.38 5.57 -15.10
CA GLU A 226 2.97 6.92 -15.09
C GLU A 226 2.37 7.83 -16.18
N GLU A 227 2.11 7.32 -17.38
CA GLU A 227 1.42 8.07 -18.44
C GLU A 227 -0.06 8.32 -18.10
N ILE A 228 -0.76 7.32 -17.54
CA ILE A 228 -2.15 7.46 -17.09
C ILE A 228 -2.26 8.57 -16.03
N MET A 229 -1.32 8.62 -15.08
CA MET A 229 -1.28 9.66 -14.03
C MET A 229 -1.10 11.08 -14.58
N LYS A 230 -0.58 11.26 -15.80
CA LYS A 230 -0.44 12.60 -16.40
C LYS A 230 -1.76 13.14 -16.93
N ILE A 231 -2.73 12.27 -17.21
CA ILE A 231 -4.00 12.64 -17.85
C ILE A 231 -5.23 12.34 -16.99
N SER A 232 -5.07 11.66 -15.85
CA SER A 232 -6.17 11.29 -14.95
C SER A 232 -5.82 11.47 -13.47
N ASP A 233 -6.81 11.92 -12.69
CA ASP A 233 -6.77 12.04 -11.23
C ASP A 233 -7.52 10.90 -10.50
N ASP A 234 -7.95 9.86 -11.22
CA ASP A 234 -8.67 8.72 -10.66
C ASP A 234 -7.77 7.84 -9.77
N GLN A 235 -7.94 8.00 -8.46
CA GLN A 235 -7.19 7.27 -7.43
C GLN A 235 -7.52 5.78 -7.35
N SER A 236 -8.51 5.28 -8.11
CA SER A 236 -8.74 3.84 -8.25
C SER A 236 -7.51 3.13 -8.84
N LEU A 237 -6.63 3.84 -9.55
CA LEU A 237 -5.32 3.36 -9.97
C LEU A 237 -4.49 2.76 -8.81
N PHE A 238 -4.68 3.24 -7.58
CA PHE A 238 -3.94 2.78 -6.40
C PHE A 238 -4.70 1.72 -5.58
N ALA A 239 -5.88 1.26 -6.03
CA ALA A 239 -6.76 0.35 -5.28
C ALA A 239 -6.46 -1.15 -5.48
N TRP A 240 -5.44 -1.49 -6.29
CA TRP A 240 -5.00 -2.87 -6.53
C TRP A 240 -4.62 -3.61 -5.25
N LYS A 241 -4.53 -4.95 -5.31
CA LYS A 241 -4.18 -5.81 -4.17
C LYS A 241 -3.01 -6.71 -4.55
N SER A 242 -2.14 -7.04 -3.60
CA SER A 242 -1.11 -8.06 -3.81
C SER A 242 -0.93 -8.92 -2.57
N THR A 243 -0.56 -10.18 -2.77
CA THR A 243 -0.26 -11.14 -1.70
C THR A 243 1.16 -11.00 -1.15
N SER A 244 2.01 -10.15 -1.76
CA SER A 244 3.37 -9.94 -1.30
C SER A 244 3.39 -9.23 0.06
N SER A 245 4.14 -9.80 1.02
CA SER A 245 4.34 -9.22 2.34
C SER A 245 5.46 -8.17 2.39
N ASN A 246 6.11 -7.83 1.27
CA ASN A 246 7.22 -6.86 1.24
C ASN A 246 6.71 -5.41 1.23
N TYR A 247 7.60 -4.44 1.45
CA TYR A 247 7.30 -3.03 1.17
C TYR A 247 7.08 -2.80 -0.32
N ARG A 248 6.04 -2.02 -0.64
CA ARG A 248 5.58 -1.77 -2.00
C ARG A 248 5.33 -0.30 -2.24
N GLY A 249 5.36 0.07 -3.53
CA GLY A 249 4.90 1.36 -4.02
C GLY A 249 3.37 1.47 -4.09
N LEU A 250 2.91 2.54 -4.73
CA LEU A 250 1.50 2.72 -5.08
C LEU A 250 1.19 2.23 -6.48
N LEU A 251 2.18 2.06 -7.36
CA LEU A 251 1.98 1.52 -8.70
C LEU A 251 2.00 -0.01 -8.67
N ALA A 252 1.03 -0.62 -9.35
CA ALA A 252 0.91 -2.07 -9.48
C ALA A 252 2.00 -2.63 -10.39
N LYS A 253 2.32 -3.91 -10.27
CA LYS A 253 3.26 -4.58 -11.18
C LYS A 253 2.54 -5.26 -12.34
N SER A 254 1.24 -5.52 -12.18
CA SER A 254 0.45 -6.19 -13.18
C SER A 254 -1.03 -5.82 -13.18
N PRO A 255 -1.72 -5.91 -14.34
CA PRO A 255 -3.17 -5.95 -14.37
C PRO A 255 -3.76 -7.02 -13.44
N MET A 256 -3.04 -8.13 -13.22
CA MET A 256 -3.46 -9.18 -12.26
C MET A 256 -3.66 -8.66 -10.84
N ASP A 257 -2.95 -7.60 -10.43
CA ASP A 257 -3.14 -6.99 -9.11
C ASP A 257 -4.53 -6.31 -8.98
N PHE A 258 -5.23 -6.10 -10.10
CA PHE A 258 -6.58 -5.53 -10.17
C PHE A 258 -7.69 -6.57 -10.37
N ILE A 259 -7.40 -7.88 -10.28
CA ILE A 259 -8.39 -8.93 -10.57
C ILE A 259 -9.70 -8.79 -9.77
N ASP A 260 -9.62 -8.31 -8.52
CA ASP A 260 -10.78 -8.10 -7.63
C ASP A 260 -11.28 -6.64 -7.63
N CYS A 261 -11.00 -5.87 -8.68
CA CYS A 261 -11.34 -4.44 -8.78
C CYS A 261 -12.52 -4.14 -9.70
N PHE A 262 -13.23 -5.16 -10.20
CA PHE A 262 -14.32 -5.04 -11.15
C PHE A 262 -15.53 -4.23 -10.65
N ASN A 263 -15.66 -4.01 -9.33
CA ASN A 263 -16.75 -3.25 -8.70
C ASN A 263 -16.26 -1.95 -8.03
N ILE A 264 -15.06 -1.48 -8.37
CA ILE A 264 -14.53 -0.21 -7.86
C ILE A 264 -14.94 0.92 -8.80
N ILE A 265 -15.51 1.98 -8.23
CA ILE A 265 -15.92 3.19 -8.96
C ILE A 265 -15.25 4.43 -8.34
N PRO A 266 -15.07 5.53 -9.10
CA PRO A 266 -14.58 6.77 -8.52
C PRO A 266 -15.60 7.30 -7.51
N SER A 267 -15.15 7.88 -6.40
CA SER A 267 -16.06 8.46 -5.41
C SER A 267 -16.80 9.65 -6.01
N ARG A 268 -18.12 9.73 -5.81
CA ARG A 268 -18.94 10.87 -6.29
C ARG A 268 -18.47 12.23 -5.75
N VAL A 269 -17.97 12.25 -4.52
CA VAL A 269 -17.43 13.45 -3.85
C VAL A 269 -15.93 13.27 -3.68
N LYS A 270 -15.13 14.04 -4.44
CA LYS A 270 -13.67 14.05 -4.29
C LYS A 270 -13.26 14.80 -3.02
N TRP A 271 -12.46 14.15 -2.18
CA TRP A 271 -11.87 14.78 -0.98
C TRP A 271 -10.55 15.45 -1.31
N ASN A 272 -9.70 14.81 -2.12
CA ASN A 272 -8.42 15.40 -2.53
C ASN A 272 -8.63 16.42 -3.64
N ARG A 273 -7.86 17.50 -3.57
CA ARG A 273 -7.89 18.60 -4.56
C ARG A 273 -6.53 18.87 -5.19
N ILE A 274 -5.50 18.17 -4.74
CA ILE A 274 -4.12 18.37 -5.18
C ILE A 274 -3.74 17.23 -6.13
N PRO A 275 -3.22 17.54 -7.33
CA PRO A 275 -2.70 16.53 -8.24
C PRO A 275 -1.55 15.74 -7.61
N TYR A 276 -1.49 14.44 -7.90
CA TYR A 276 -0.34 13.61 -7.54
C TYR A 276 0.72 13.61 -8.65
N SER A 277 1.98 13.40 -8.28
CA SER A 277 3.09 13.36 -9.23
C SER A 277 4.26 12.53 -8.72
N LEU A 278 5.12 12.07 -9.63
CA LEU A 278 6.36 11.40 -9.26
C LEU A 278 7.47 12.41 -8.95
N THR A 279 8.21 12.15 -7.87
CA THR A 279 9.34 12.94 -7.40
C THR A 279 10.54 12.06 -7.09
N THR A 280 11.69 12.66 -6.80
CA THR A 280 12.88 11.93 -6.33
C THR A 280 12.67 11.25 -4.97
N LYS A 281 11.71 11.71 -4.15
CA LYS A 281 11.28 11.05 -2.91
C LYS A 281 10.19 9.99 -3.13
N GLY A 282 9.77 9.74 -4.37
CA GLY A 282 8.67 8.81 -4.71
C GLY A 282 7.40 9.55 -5.15
N LEU A 283 6.26 8.85 -5.13
CA LEU A 283 4.97 9.42 -5.52
C LEU A 283 4.48 10.37 -4.43
N SER A 284 4.36 11.65 -4.80
CA SER A 284 3.84 12.72 -3.96
C SER A 284 2.33 12.79 -4.12
N ILE A 285 1.59 12.62 -3.03
CA ILE A 285 0.12 12.64 -3.02
C ILE A 285 -0.36 13.16 -1.66
N GLU A 286 -1.44 13.94 -1.67
CA GLU A 286 -2.18 14.27 -0.46
C GLU A 286 -3.24 13.20 -0.24
N LEU A 287 -3.28 12.61 0.96
CA LEU A 287 -4.34 11.67 1.34
C LEU A 287 -4.90 12.01 2.72
N PRO A 288 -6.20 11.79 2.95
CA PRO A 288 -6.79 11.74 4.29
C PRO A 288 -6.36 10.45 4.97
N MET A 289 -5.68 10.58 6.11
CA MET A 289 -5.07 9.46 6.83
C MET A 289 -5.54 9.44 8.27
N VAL A 290 -5.85 8.25 8.77
CA VAL A 290 -6.03 8.00 10.20
C VAL A 290 -4.89 7.14 10.72
N ALA A 291 -4.46 7.40 11.95
CA ALA A 291 -3.59 6.49 12.66
C ALA A 291 -4.27 5.11 12.78
N TRP A 292 -3.52 4.04 12.52
CA TRP A 292 -4.07 2.68 12.52
C TRP A 292 -3.26 1.70 13.38
N ALA A 293 -1.94 1.89 13.45
CA ALA A 293 -1.06 1.20 14.39
C ALA A 293 0.23 2.02 14.59
N MET A 294 1.21 1.44 15.28
CA MET A 294 2.53 2.04 15.48
C MET A 294 3.18 2.38 14.13
N GLU A 295 3.35 3.68 13.86
CA GLU A 295 3.93 4.19 12.60
C GLU A 295 3.19 3.70 11.31
N THR A 296 1.96 3.20 11.44
CA THR A 296 1.10 2.74 10.33
C THR A 296 -0.21 3.52 10.32
N TYR A 297 -0.65 3.87 9.12
CA TYR A 297 -1.82 4.68 8.84
C TYR A 297 -2.73 3.97 7.86
N LEU A 298 -4.03 4.19 8.00
CA LEU A 298 -5.01 3.85 6.99
C LEU A 298 -5.32 5.13 6.20
N ALA A 299 -4.99 5.15 4.92
CA ALA A 299 -5.18 6.29 4.02
C ALA A 299 -6.36 6.01 3.08
N ALA A 300 -7.27 6.97 2.92
CA ALA A 300 -8.44 6.81 2.07
C ALA A 300 -8.17 7.30 0.63
N LEU A 301 -8.55 6.50 -0.36
CA LEU A 301 -8.53 6.85 -1.78
C LEU A 301 -9.89 7.43 -2.21
N ASP A 302 -9.89 8.27 -3.25
CA ASP A 302 -11.07 8.81 -3.97
C ASP A 302 -11.75 7.79 -4.87
N CYS A 303 -11.95 6.58 -4.35
CA CYS A 303 -12.72 5.52 -4.98
C CYS A 303 -13.46 4.69 -3.91
N GLU A 304 -14.55 4.05 -4.31
CA GLU A 304 -15.43 3.27 -3.45
C GLU A 304 -15.88 1.98 -4.13
N LEU A 305 -16.39 1.04 -3.33
CA LEU A 305 -17.06 -0.14 -3.87
C LEU A 305 -18.48 0.24 -4.27
N GLU A 306 -18.89 -0.15 -5.47
CA GLU A 306 -20.19 0.17 -6.05
C GLU A 306 -21.37 -0.23 -5.16
N ASN A 307 -21.23 -1.35 -4.43
CA ASN A 307 -22.23 -1.86 -3.49
C ASN A 307 -22.13 -1.30 -2.06
N ILE A 308 -21.14 -0.44 -1.76
CA ILE A 308 -20.95 0.21 -0.45
C ILE A 308 -20.77 1.72 -0.66
N PRO A 309 -21.84 2.43 -1.03
CA PRO A 309 -21.76 3.86 -1.36
C PRO A 309 -21.46 4.71 -0.12
N ASN A 310 -20.88 5.89 -0.34
CA ASN A 310 -20.43 6.83 0.70
C ASN A 310 -19.35 6.24 1.62
N SER A 311 -18.63 5.23 1.12
CA SER A 311 -17.42 4.69 1.73
C SER A 311 -16.22 5.03 0.87
N ARG A 312 -15.03 4.60 1.28
CA ARG A 312 -13.82 4.74 0.48
C ARG A 312 -12.98 3.48 0.56
N ILE A 313 -12.11 3.29 -0.41
CA ILE A 313 -11.07 2.27 -0.32
C ILE A 313 -9.91 2.82 0.49
N GLY A 314 -9.62 2.17 1.61
CA GLY A 314 -8.49 2.47 2.46
C GLY A 314 -7.30 1.57 2.16
N ILE A 315 -6.11 2.13 2.10
CA ILE A 315 -4.82 1.42 1.96
C ILE A 315 -3.94 1.64 3.19
N TYR A 316 -3.11 0.66 3.54
CA TYR A 316 -2.19 0.79 4.67
C TYR A 316 -0.85 1.37 4.24
N LEU A 317 -0.48 2.48 4.86
CA LEU A 317 0.78 3.17 4.65
C LEU A 317 1.60 3.18 5.92
N GLN A 318 2.86 2.77 5.79
CA GLN A 318 3.80 2.67 6.89
C GLN A 318 4.88 3.73 6.76
N LEU A 319 5.12 4.51 7.82
CA LEU A 319 6.22 5.47 7.86
C LEU A 319 7.56 4.73 7.93
N LEU A 320 8.50 5.14 7.08
CA LEU A 320 9.86 4.63 7.05
C LEU A 320 10.74 5.26 8.15
N PRO A 321 11.86 4.61 8.53
CA PRO A 321 12.83 5.19 9.46
C PRO A 321 13.39 6.53 8.98
N GLU A 322 13.60 6.68 7.67
CA GLU A 322 13.85 7.97 7.05
C GLU A 322 12.59 8.84 7.16
N ARG A 323 12.57 9.73 8.15
CA ARG A 323 11.47 10.69 8.39
C ARG A 323 11.20 11.42 7.06
N ASP A 324 9.98 11.26 6.53
CA ASP A 324 9.34 11.92 5.37
C ASP A 324 8.76 10.95 4.31
N GLN A 325 9.11 9.66 4.35
CA GLN A 325 8.67 8.71 3.31
C GLN A 325 7.80 7.58 3.87
N TYR A 326 6.87 7.13 3.04
CA TYR A 326 5.95 6.03 3.33
C TYR A 326 6.14 4.89 2.33
N VAL A 327 5.67 3.72 2.72
CA VAL A 327 5.54 2.53 1.86
C VAL A 327 4.17 1.90 2.08
N ARG A 328 3.63 1.27 1.03
CA ARG A 328 2.41 0.47 1.11
C ARG A 328 2.75 -0.88 1.74
N VAL A 329 1.91 -1.33 2.68
CA VAL A 329 2.12 -2.59 3.41
C VAL A 329 0.87 -3.45 3.43
N LEU A 330 1.06 -4.76 3.51
CA LEU A 330 0.00 -5.70 3.85
C LEU A 330 -0.15 -5.73 5.37
N LEU A 331 -1.38 -5.61 5.87
CA LEU A 331 -1.64 -5.65 7.32
C LEU A 331 -2.70 -6.70 7.62
N GLU A 332 -2.35 -7.66 8.49
CA GLU A 332 -3.25 -8.77 8.87
C GLU A 332 -3.79 -9.56 7.66
N GLY A 333 -2.96 -9.74 6.63
CA GLY A 333 -3.34 -10.43 5.41
C GLY A 333 -4.25 -9.61 4.47
N LYS A 334 -4.54 -8.34 4.78
CA LYS A 334 -5.38 -7.46 3.97
C LYS A 334 -4.58 -6.30 3.40
N ASP A 335 -4.79 -6.03 2.12
CA ASP A 335 -4.13 -4.92 1.41
C ASP A 335 -4.98 -3.64 1.46
N THR A 336 -6.29 -3.84 1.33
CA THR A 336 -7.29 -2.77 1.32
C THR A 336 -8.35 -3.05 2.39
N ARG A 337 -8.96 -1.99 2.90
CA ARG A 337 -10.13 -2.06 3.80
C ARG A 337 -11.12 -0.98 3.44
N THR A 338 -12.41 -1.21 3.66
CA THR A 338 -13.40 -0.12 3.62
C THR A 338 -13.05 0.94 4.65
N PHE A 339 -12.78 2.15 4.17
CA PHE A 339 -12.62 3.35 4.98
C PHE A 339 -14.01 3.92 5.25
N GLU A 340 -14.53 3.60 6.44
CA GLU A 340 -15.89 3.96 6.85
C GLU A 340 -16.04 5.47 7.10
N ALA A 341 -17.22 6.03 6.83
CA ALA A 341 -17.50 7.45 7.00
C ALA A 341 -17.19 7.98 8.42
N ARG A 342 -17.35 7.15 9.47
CA ARG A 342 -16.98 7.53 10.85
C ARG A 342 -15.49 7.87 11.02
N LEU A 343 -14.62 7.26 10.21
CA LEU A 343 -13.18 7.52 10.23
C LEU A 343 -12.84 8.87 9.59
N ALA A 344 -13.70 9.38 8.69
CA ALA A 344 -13.50 10.66 8.01
C ALA A 344 -13.33 11.82 9.00
N SER A 345 -14.13 11.82 10.07
CA SER A 345 -14.06 12.85 11.14
C SER A 345 -12.73 12.88 11.89
N LYS A 346 -11.97 11.78 11.86
CA LYS A 346 -10.66 11.62 12.51
C LYS A 346 -9.51 11.74 11.52
N ALA A 347 -9.81 11.82 10.23
CA ALA A 347 -8.79 11.82 9.19
C ALA A 347 -8.08 13.17 9.13
N GLN A 348 -6.76 13.12 8.99
CA GLN A 348 -5.95 14.31 8.72
C GLN A 348 -5.41 14.21 7.31
N PHE A 349 -5.60 15.28 6.53
CA PHE A 349 -4.97 15.41 5.22
C PHE A 349 -3.47 15.60 5.42
N LYS A 350 -2.68 14.77 4.73
CA LYS A 350 -1.22 14.83 4.78
C LYS A 350 -0.65 14.73 3.38
N GLN A 351 0.19 15.69 3.03
CA GLN A 351 1.09 15.54 1.89
C GLN A 351 2.17 14.52 2.25
N ILE A 352 2.25 13.45 1.47
CA ILE A 352 3.17 12.35 1.74
C ILE A 352 3.93 11.94 0.48
N TYR A 353 5.08 11.29 0.68
CA TYR A 353 5.90 10.73 -0.39
C TYR A 353 5.96 9.22 -0.25
N ILE A 354 5.42 8.47 -1.20
CA ILE A 354 5.44 7.01 -1.18
C ILE A 354 6.54 6.50 -2.10
N ARG A 355 7.51 5.77 -1.54
CA ARG A 355 8.61 5.16 -2.30
C ARG A 355 8.06 4.11 -3.25
N GLN A 356 8.41 4.18 -4.54
CA GLN A 356 7.85 3.29 -5.56
C GLN A 356 8.64 2.00 -5.80
N ARG A 357 9.92 1.96 -5.42
CA ARG A 357 10.76 0.76 -5.58
C ARG A 357 10.45 -0.24 -4.49
N ASP A 358 10.32 -1.52 -4.86
CA ASP A 358 10.25 -2.59 -3.88
C ASP A 358 11.49 -2.58 -3.01
N TYR A 359 11.28 -2.84 -1.73
CA TYR A 359 12.35 -3.03 -0.79
C TYR A 359 12.33 -4.48 -0.31
N ARG A 360 13.46 -5.17 -0.42
CA ARG A 360 13.56 -6.60 -0.07
C ARG A 360 13.53 -6.86 1.43
N GLU A 361 13.59 -5.82 2.25
CA GLU A 361 13.36 -5.98 3.69
C GLU A 361 11.87 -6.18 3.96
N ARG A 362 11.57 -7.23 4.72
CA ARG A 362 10.21 -7.45 5.21
C ARG A 362 9.82 -6.28 6.12
N PRO A 363 8.55 -5.85 6.11
CA PRO A 363 8.03 -4.96 7.12
C PRO A 363 8.44 -5.47 8.50
N MET A 364 9.07 -4.61 9.29
CA MET A 364 9.36 -4.94 10.68
C MET A 364 8.04 -5.36 11.35
N ASN A 365 8.03 -6.47 12.07
CA ASN A 365 6.83 -6.87 12.79
C ASN A 365 6.62 -5.89 13.96
N ARG A 366 5.79 -4.88 13.75
CA ARG A 366 5.47 -3.88 14.76
C ARG A 366 4.35 -4.43 15.62
N LEU A 367 4.71 -4.87 16.81
CA LEU A 367 3.71 -5.22 17.81
C LEU A 367 3.03 -3.95 18.29
N TYR A 368 1.70 -3.98 18.24
CA TYR A 368 0.88 -2.88 18.68
C TYR A 368 0.48 -3.09 20.15
N GLY A 369 1.36 -2.63 21.04
CA GLY A 369 1.30 -2.94 22.47
C GLY A 369 2.50 -2.42 23.25
N PHE A 370 2.60 -2.87 24.50
CA PHE A 370 3.63 -2.51 25.47
C PHE A 370 4.34 -3.75 26.01
N TRP A 371 5.66 -3.69 26.10
CA TRP A 371 6.43 -4.59 26.96
C TRP A 371 6.86 -3.86 28.21
N ILE A 372 6.54 -4.46 29.35
CA ILE A 372 6.90 -3.93 30.66
C ILE A 372 8.26 -4.52 31.02
N ARG A 373 9.33 -3.77 30.73
CA ARG A 373 10.70 -4.22 30.99
C ARG A 373 11.05 -4.06 32.46
N THR A 374 10.93 -2.84 32.98
CA THR A 374 11.36 -2.51 34.35
C THR A 374 10.24 -1.85 35.14
N LEU A 375 10.01 -2.33 36.36
CA LEU A 375 9.08 -1.73 37.32
C LEU A 375 9.69 -1.70 38.73
N PRO A 376 9.30 -0.74 39.59
CA PRO A 376 9.70 -0.72 41.00
C PRO A 376 9.18 -1.91 41.79
N THR A 377 8.08 -2.51 41.34
CA THR A 377 7.40 -3.64 41.99
C THR A 377 7.27 -4.78 40.99
N LYS A 378 7.67 -5.99 41.40
CA LYS A 378 7.52 -7.20 40.57
C LYS A 378 6.05 -7.55 40.40
N ILE A 379 5.65 -7.90 39.18
CA ILE A 379 4.33 -8.44 38.90
C ILE A 379 4.35 -9.94 39.22
N THR A 380 3.45 -10.37 40.10
CA THR A 380 3.29 -11.76 40.51
C THR A 380 1.80 -12.06 40.57
N THR A 381 1.27 -12.82 39.61
CA THR A 381 -0.17 -13.14 39.51
C THR A 381 -0.55 -14.46 40.19
N ALA A 382 0.44 -15.30 40.51
CA ALA A 382 0.27 -16.52 41.29
C ALA A 382 1.27 -16.55 42.46
N PRO A 383 0.85 -16.93 43.68
CA PRO A 383 1.74 -16.93 44.83
C PRO A 383 2.83 -18.01 44.66
N PRO A 384 4.12 -17.67 44.74
CA PRO A 384 5.19 -18.64 44.53
C PRO A 384 5.21 -19.71 45.63
N ARG A 385 5.04 -19.34 46.91
CA ARG A 385 4.67 -20.18 48.08
C ARG A 385 4.21 -19.27 49.23
N GLY A 386 3.00 -19.45 49.79
CA GLY A 386 2.55 -18.71 51.00
C GLY A 386 1.43 -17.67 50.79
N ASN A 387 1.29 -16.74 51.75
CA ASN A 387 0.25 -15.68 51.82
C ASN A 387 0.67 -14.36 51.12
N ASP A 388 1.62 -14.42 50.18
CA ASP A 388 2.13 -13.23 49.50
C ASP A 388 1.03 -12.52 48.72
N ARG A 389 1.02 -11.17 48.77
CA ARG A 389 0.08 -10.37 47.99
C ARG A 389 0.37 -10.54 46.50
N VAL A 390 -0.64 -10.97 45.76
CA VAL A 390 -0.56 -11.08 44.29
C VAL A 390 -1.05 -9.81 43.61
N SER A 391 -0.49 -9.53 42.44
CA SER A 391 -0.94 -8.48 41.55
C SER A 391 -2.12 -8.97 40.72
N GLU A 392 -3.09 -8.10 40.46
CA GLU A 392 -4.20 -8.40 39.55
C GLU A 392 -3.91 -7.81 38.18
N VAL A 393 -4.09 -8.61 37.12
CA VAL A 393 -3.83 -8.18 35.75
C VAL A 393 -5.07 -8.40 34.89
N ASN A 394 -5.54 -7.31 34.29
CA ASN A 394 -6.55 -7.32 33.24
C ASN A 394 -5.89 -6.90 31.93
N SER A 395 -6.00 -7.72 30.88
CA SER A 395 -5.37 -7.49 29.59
C SER A 395 -6.26 -7.97 28.45
N LEU A 396 -6.11 -7.37 27.25
CA LEU A 396 -6.84 -7.81 26.06
C LEU A 396 -6.28 -9.11 25.47
N ASN A 397 -4.98 -9.33 25.62
CA ASN A 397 -4.30 -10.59 25.29
C ASN A 397 -4.17 -11.49 26.52
N LYS A 398 -3.78 -12.75 26.30
CA LYS A 398 -3.41 -13.66 27.39
C LYS A 398 -2.15 -13.13 28.10
N TRP A 399 -2.24 -12.94 29.41
CA TRP A 399 -1.14 -12.46 30.24
C TRP A 399 -0.11 -13.56 30.59
N SER A 400 1.15 -13.15 30.74
CA SER A 400 2.29 -13.96 31.17
C SER A 400 3.20 -13.10 32.06
N ASP A 401 3.46 -13.56 33.29
CA ASP A 401 4.36 -12.88 34.24
C ASP A 401 5.82 -12.83 33.73
N GLU A 402 6.19 -13.77 32.86
CA GLU A 402 7.52 -13.85 32.24
C GLU A 402 7.64 -12.86 31.08
N ASP A 403 6.68 -12.89 30.15
CA ASP A 403 6.74 -12.07 28.94
C ASP A 403 6.41 -10.60 29.22
N ARG A 404 5.43 -10.36 30.12
CA ARG A 404 4.93 -9.02 30.51
C ARG A 404 4.56 -8.12 29.34
N VAL A 405 3.87 -8.69 28.36
CA VAL A 405 3.41 -8.00 27.15
C VAL A 405 1.90 -7.73 27.22
N LEU A 406 1.51 -6.50 26.94
CA LEU A 406 0.13 -6.06 26.75
C LEU A 406 -0.07 -5.68 25.28
N GLU A 407 -1.01 -6.31 24.60
CA GLU A 407 -1.32 -6.07 23.18
C GLU A 407 -2.71 -5.45 23.03
N ILE A 408 -2.92 -4.70 21.95
CA ILE A 408 -4.23 -4.17 21.56
C ILE A 408 -4.49 -4.53 20.09
N PRO A 409 -5.73 -4.86 19.68
CA PRO A 409 -6.03 -5.15 18.29
C PRO A 409 -5.66 -3.97 17.37
N THR A 410 -5.10 -4.27 16.21
CA THR A 410 -4.76 -3.27 15.19
C THR A 410 -5.98 -2.41 14.82
N GLY A 411 -5.80 -1.11 14.66
CA GLY A 411 -6.89 -0.16 14.40
C GLY A 411 -7.71 0.21 15.65
N SER A 412 -7.39 -0.35 16.82
CA SER A 412 -8.03 0.00 18.09
C SER A 412 -7.17 0.95 18.93
N SER A 413 -7.83 1.75 19.76
CA SER A 413 -7.22 2.61 20.78
C SER A 413 -7.93 2.36 22.11
N GLY A 414 -7.31 2.75 23.22
CA GLY A 414 -7.81 2.53 24.58
C GLY A 414 -6.86 1.67 25.39
N THR A 415 -7.36 1.13 26.50
CA THR A 415 -6.58 0.37 27.48
C THR A 415 -6.10 -0.96 26.88
N ALA A 416 -4.78 -1.16 26.79
CA ALA A 416 -4.17 -2.44 26.46
C ALA A 416 -4.17 -3.38 27.68
N GLY A 417 -3.94 -2.82 28.88
CA GLY A 417 -4.07 -3.54 30.14
C GLY A 417 -4.09 -2.63 31.36
N SER A 418 -4.62 -3.16 32.44
CA SER A 418 -4.72 -2.55 33.77
C SER A 418 -4.18 -3.52 34.80
N ILE A 419 -3.22 -3.08 35.59
CA ILE A 419 -2.49 -3.89 36.56
C ILE A 419 -2.61 -3.23 37.94
N TRP A 420 -3.11 -3.98 38.92
CA TRP A 420 -3.01 -3.63 40.32
C TRP A 420 -1.73 -4.26 40.88
N LEU A 421 -0.67 -3.45 40.96
CA LEU A 421 0.62 -3.88 41.50
C LEU A 421 0.50 -3.98 43.02
N SER A 422 0.60 -5.18 43.56
CA SER A 422 0.56 -5.41 45.00
C SER A 422 1.93 -5.78 45.54
N SER A 423 2.32 -5.16 46.65
CA SER A 423 3.54 -5.52 47.39
C SER A 423 3.37 -5.27 48.89
N GLU A 424 4.38 -5.66 49.67
CA GLU A 424 4.47 -5.36 51.10
C GLU A 424 4.57 -3.86 51.38
N SER A 425 5.23 -3.09 50.49
CA SER A 425 5.43 -1.64 50.65
C SER A 425 4.25 -0.79 50.15
N GLY A 426 3.18 -1.43 49.66
CA GLY A 426 1.95 -0.79 49.20
C GLY A 426 1.48 -1.29 47.84
N SER A 427 0.25 -0.92 47.47
CA SER A 427 -0.34 -1.25 46.17
C SER A 427 -0.52 -0.01 45.29
N ARG A 428 -0.39 -0.17 43.97
CA ARG A 428 -0.48 0.93 43.00
C ARG A 428 -1.10 0.46 41.68
N ALA A 429 -1.85 1.35 41.04
CA ALA A 429 -2.35 1.10 39.69
C ALA A 429 -1.28 1.36 38.63
N LEU A 430 -1.20 0.49 37.63
CA LEU A 430 -0.48 0.70 36.38
C LEU A 430 -1.45 0.43 35.22
N LYS A 431 -1.69 1.42 34.37
CA LYS A 431 -2.52 1.25 33.17
C LYS A 431 -1.74 1.66 31.94
N LEU A 432 -1.80 0.84 30.90
CA LEU A 432 -1.14 1.10 29.62
C LEU A 432 -2.17 1.04 28.50
N GLY A 433 -1.98 1.89 27.51
CA GLY A 433 -2.82 1.88 26.32
C GLY A 433 -2.48 3.01 25.38
N PHE A 434 -3.33 3.21 24.38
CA PHE A 434 -3.14 4.22 23.35
C PHE A 434 -4.31 5.19 23.34
N ASP A 435 -4.03 6.48 23.21
CA ASP A 435 -5.09 7.47 23.00
C ASP A 435 -5.71 7.36 21.58
N PRO A 436 -6.76 8.12 21.25
CA PRO A 436 -7.37 8.09 19.91
C PRO A 436 -6.42 8.44 18.75
N ASP A 437 -5.30 9.13 19.02
CA ASP A 437 -4.25 9.47 18.07
C ASP A 437 -3.10 8.45 18.07
N PHE A 438 -3.27 7.35 18.81
CA PHE A 438 -2.35 6.23 18.98
C PHE A 438 -1.04 6.63 19.66
N ASN A 439 -1.05 7.70 20.45
CA ASN A 439 0.06 8.02 21.33
C ASN A 439 0.09 7.04 22.50
N PRO A 440 1.26 6.54 22.91
CA PRO A 440 1.34 5.66 24.06
C PRO A 440 1.05 6.44 25.35
N VAL A 441 0.19 5.90 26.19
CA VAL A 441 -0.20 6.49 27.48
C VAL A 441 0.06 5.51 28.61
N CYS A 442 0.67 6.01 29.67
CA CYS A 442 0.90 5.29 30.92
C CYS A 442 0.25 6.03 32.08
N GLN A 443 -0.53 5.32 32.88
CA GLN A 443 -0.89 5.76 34.22
C GLN A 443 -0.07 4.97 35.24
N PHE A 444 0.66 5.64 36.13
CA PHE A 444 1.37 5.00 37.23
C PHE A 444 1.02 5.66 38.56
N GLY A 445 0.25 4.96 39.40
CA GLY A 445 -0.41 5.51 40.59
C GLY A 445 -1.88 5.85 40.34
N GLY A 446 -2.48 6.63 41.25
CA GLY A 446 -3.91 6.98 41.18
C GLY A 446 -4.85 5.80 41.42
N HIS A 447 -6.06 5.88 40.86
CA HIS A 447 -7.11 4.87 41.01
C HIS A 447 -7.09 3.83 39.89
N LEU A 448 -7.48 2.59 40.23
CA LEU A 448 -7.56 1.48 39.28
C LEU A 448 -8.76 1.62 38.31
N PHE A 449 -9.89 2.12 38.82
CA PHE A 449 -11.11 2.30 38.05
C PHE A 449 -11.13 3.63 37.29
N SER A 450 -11.71 3.62 36.10
CA SER A 450 -11.83 4.81 35.26
C SER A 450 -13.10 5.62 35.59
N PRO A 451 -13.06 6.96 35.49
CA PRO A 451 -14.21 7.81 35.79
C PRO A 451 -15.21 7.82 34.63
N VAL A 452 -16.31 7.07 34.77
CA VAL A 452 -17.38 6.95 33.76
C VAL A 452 -18.72 7.45 34.30
N LYS A 453 -19.56 8.05 33.44
CA LYS A 453 -20.94 8.44 33.75
C LYS A 453 -21.94 7.79 32.75
N PRO A 454 -22.97 7.04 33.21
CA PRO A 454 -23.19 6.60 34.59
C PRO A 454 -22.09 5.62 35.07
N PRO A 455 -21.94 5.40 36.39
CA PRO A 455 -20.86 4.57 36.91
C PRO A 455 -21.02 3.13 36.46
N ILE A 456 -20.00 2.57 35.81
CA ILE A 456 -19.83 1.12 35.70
C ILE A 456 -19.48 0.62 37.12
N GLU A 457 -19.86 -0.62 37.45
CA GLU A 457 -19.47 -1.24 38.72
C GLU A 457 -17.94 -1.13 38.93
N PRO A 458 -17.46 -0.37 39.93
CA PRO A 458 -16.06 0.07 39.99
C PRO A 458 -15.03 -1.06 40.05
N GLN A 459 -15.40 -2.22 40.58
CA GLN A 459 -14.50 -3.38 40.71
C GLN A 459 -14.52 -4.28 39.48
N SER A 460 -15.48 -4.11 38.57
CA SER A 460 -15.58 -4.93 37.37
C SER A 460 -14.38 -4.74 36.43
N VAL A 461 -14.03 -5.80 35.69
CA VAL A 461 -13.01 -5.75 34.63
C VAL A 461 -13.34 -4.65 33.61
N ALA A 462 -14.63 -4.45 33.31
CA ALA A 462 -15.09 -3.39 32.42
C ALA A 462 -14.71 -1.98 32.91
N ALA A 463 -14.93 -1.67 34.20
CA ALA A 463 -14.55 -0.37 34.77
C ALA A 463 -13.03 -0.15 34.83
N GLN A 464 -12.27 -1.22 35.07
CA GLN A 464 -10.80 -1.17 35.08
C GLN A 464 -10.20 -1.03 33.68
N MET A 465 -10.83 -1.62 32.66
CA MET A 465 -10.37 -1.57 31.27
C MET A 465 -10.94 -0.40 30.47
N ASP A 466 -11.96 0.31 30.98
CA ASP A 466 -12.55 1.47 30.31
C ASP A 466 -11.50 2.57 30.02
N PRO A 467 -11.43 3.14 28.81
CA PRO A 467 -10.35 4.05 28.41
C PRO A 467 -10.47 5.49 28.94
N SER A 468 -11.53 5.85 29.67
CA SER A 468 -11.77 7.22 30.15
C SER A 468 -10.66 7.75 31.07
N TRP A 469 -9.85 6.89 31.70
CA TRP A 469 -8.67 7.30 32.48
C TRP A 469 -7.67 8.12 31.64
N MET A 470 -7.60 7.90 30.33
CA MET A 470 -6.72 8.64 29.42
C MET A 470 -7.23 10.05 29.11
N THR A 471 -8.50 10.33 29.38
CA THR A 471 -9.16 11.60 29.07
C THR A 471 -9.18 12.55 30.27
N LEU A 472 -8.70 12.10 31.43
CA LEU A 472 -8.63 12.87 32.64
C LEU A 472 -7.73 14.12 32.46
N PRO A 473 -8.28 15.34 32.57
CA PRO A 473 -7.47 16.54 32.49
C PRO A 473 -6.51 16.63 33.67
N ARG A 474 -5.20 16.71 33.40
CA ARG A 474 -4.14 17.05 34.37
C ARG A 474 -4.09 16.13 35.61
N SER A 475 -3.85 14.84 35.41
CA SER A 475 -3.42 13.94 36.48
C SER A 475 -1.90 13.89 36.55
N GLN A 476 -1.33 14.02 37.76
CA GLN A 476 0.11 13.84 37.99
C GLN A 476 0.59 12.39 37.75
N TYR A 477 -0.35 11.45 37.67
CA TYR A 477 -0.08 10.04 37.42
C TYR A 477 -0.17 9.65 35.95
N LEU A 478 -0.55 10.59 35.07
CA LEU A 478 -0.83 10.32 33.65
C LEU A 478 0.29 10.86 32.77
N HIS A 479 0.93 9.96 32.02
CA HIS A 479 2.10 10.24 31.20
C HIS A 479 1.79 9.88 29.74
N ARG A 480 1.74 10.90 28.88
CA ARG A 480 1.42 10.75 27.45
C ARG A 480 2.66 10.98 26.62
N GLY A 481 3.08 9.95 25.90
CA GLY A 481 4.14 10.05 24.91
C GLY A 481 3.66 10.61 23.58
N ASP A 482 4.59 10.78 22.65
CA ASP A 482 4.30 11.01 21.25
C ASP A 482 4.46 9.69 20.48
N ARG A 483 3.58 9.42 19.51
CA ARG A 483 3.59 8.16 18.75
C ARG A 483 4.86 7.92 17.91
N LEU A 484 5.70 8.93 17.69
CA LEU A 484 6.96 8.79 16.95
C LEU A 484 8.18 8.77 17.88
N SER A 485 8.15 9.54 18.96
CA SER A 485 9.30 9.76 19.85
C SER A 485 9.14 9.19 21.26
N GLY A 486 7.95 8.77 21.66
CA GLY A 486 7.66 8.16 22.95
C GLY A 486 7.54 9.16 24.09
N TYR A 487 7.86 8.71 25.30
CA TYR A 487 7.86 9.52 26.53
C TYR A 487 9.12 9.24 27.33
N CYS A 488 9.72 10.26 27.94
CA CYS A 488 10.78 10.04 28.93
C CYS A 488 10.89 11.26 29.84
N LYS A 489 10.49 11.13 31.11
CA LYS A 489 10.59 12.21 32.12
C LYS A 489 10.80 11.66 33.53
N ASP A 490 11.37 12.52 34.38
CA ASP A 490 11.50 12.31 35.82
C ASP A 490 10.31 12.94 36.53
N GLU A 491 9.68 12.15 37.41
CA GLU A 491 8.45 12.44 38.14
C GLU A 491 8.68 12.13 39.62
N TYR A 492 9.11 13.14 40.37
CA TYR A 492 9.41 13.08 41.81
C TYR A 492 10.38 11.93 42.17
N SER A 493 9.88 10.74 42.50
CA SER A 493 10.68 9.56 42.87
C SER A 493 10.87 8.55 41.73
N TYR A 494 10.36 8.81 40.53
CA TYR A 494 10.40 7.84 39.43
C TYR A 494 10.88 8.46 38.13
N ARG A 495 11.57 7.68 37.31
CA ARG A 495 11.76 7.94 35.88
C ARG A 495 10.83 7.05 35.10
N ILE A 496 9.96 7.65 34.29
CA ILE A 496 9.03 6.92 33.44
C ILE A 496 9.47 7.13 31.99
N SER A 497 9.78 6.03 31.33
CA SER A 497 10.22 5.99 29.93
C SER A 497 9.32 5.04 29.16
N ILE A 498 8.79 5.52 28.04
CA ILE A 498 8.09 4.74 27.03
C ILE A 498 8.85 4.92 25.72
N THR A 499 9.70 3.95 25.39
CA THR A 499 10.60 4.03 24.22
C THR A 499 10.22 3.01 23.17
N ASN A 500 10.35 3.38 21.91
CA ASN A 500 10.18 2.44 20.81
C ASN A 500 11.50 1.67 20.60
N GLU A 501 11.48 0.36 20.85
CA GLU A 501 12.69 -0.48 20.76
C GLU A 501 12.44 -1.77 19.96
N MET A 502 13.54 -2.34 19.46
CA MET A 502 13.57 -3.63 18.79
C MET A 502 13.93 -4.72 19.79
N ILE A 503 13.07 -5.73 19.93
CA ILE A 503 13.28 -6.88 20.80
C ILE A 503 13.08 -8.14 19.96
N GLY A 504 14.18 -8.88 19.77
CA GLY A 504 14.24 -9.92 18.75
C GLY A 504 13.92 -9.32 17.38
N ASN A 505 12.89 -9.84 16.71
CA ASN A 505 12.42 -9.35 15.41
C ASN A 505 11.11 -8.54 15.49
N ARG A 506 10.77 -8.04 16.68
CA ARG A 506 9.55 -7.27 16.94
C ARG A 506 9.90 -5.85 17.38
N ARG A 507 9.15 -4.87 16.87
CA ARG A 507 9.23 -3.48 17.32
C ARG A 507 8.04 -3.16 18.19
N LEU A 508 8.24 -2.57 19.36
CA LEU A 508 7.17 -2.29 20.33
C LEU A 508 7.52 -1.12 21.26
N TRP A 509 6.51 -0.64 21.98
CA TRP A 509 6.73 0.29 23.07
C TRP A 509 7.24 -0.45 24.30
N VAL A 510 8.34 0.01 24.85
CA VAL A 510 8.97 -0.52 26.05
C VAL A 510 8.75 0.46 27.19
N LEU A 511 8.13 -0.02 28.25
CA LEU A 511 7.95 0.71 29.49
C LEU A 511 9.10 0.39 30.45
N ASP A 512 9.81 1.43 30.88
CA ASP A 512 10.64 1.40 32.08
C ASP A 512 10.09 2.39 33.10
N ILE A 513 9.89 1.91 34.32
CA ILE A 513 9.65 2.75 35.50
C ILE A 513 10.76 2.43 36.51
N LEU A 514 11.64 3.40 36.71
CA LEU A 514 12.79 3.28 37.61
C LEU A 514 12.56 4.13 38.85
N THR A 515 12.90 3.61 40.02
CA THR A 515 12.98 4.43 41.23
C THR A 515 14.23 5.30 41.17
N LEU A 516 14.07 6.60 41.42
CA LEU A 516 15.16 7.56 41.48
C LEU A 516 15.62 7.73 42.91
N ASP A 517 16.89 7.39 43.15
CA ASP A 517 17.55 7.67 44.42
C ASP A 517 18.24 9.03 44.36
N HIS A 518 17.60 10.04 44.95
CA HIS A 518 18.11 11.42 44.96
C HIS A 518 19.44 11.58 45.69
N ALA A 519 19.83 10.65 46.57
CA ALA A 519 21.16 10.65 47.19
C ALA A 519 22.27 10.36 46.17
N LEU A 520 21.94 9.68 45.07
CA LEU A 520 22.86 9.32 43.99
C LEU A 520 22.69 10.22 42.76
N ARG A 521 22.05 11.39 42.90
CA ARG A 521 21.91 12.35 41.79
C ARG A 521 23.24 13.10 41.58
N HIS A 522 23.74 13.06 40.36
CA HIS A 522 24.88 13.87 39.93
C HIS A 522 24.42 15.26 39.50
N ASP A 523 25.26 16.26 39.72
CA ASP A 523 25.12 17.59 39.09
C ASP A 523 25.58 17.53 37.63
N ALA A 524 24.87 16.73 36.83
CA ALA A 524 25.14 16.51 35.42
C ALA A 524 23.88 15.98 34.72
N VAL A 525 23.70 16.41 33.47
CA VAL A 525 22.65 15.94 32.58
C VAL A 525 23.27 14.98 31.58
N CYS A 526 22.59 13.87 31.31
CA CYS A 526 23.01 12.93 30.28
C CYS A 526 22.83 13.55 28.89
N ASP A 527 23.89 13.67 28.10
CA ASP A 527 23.84 14.21 26.73
C ASP A 527 23.01 13.34 25.76
N GLY A 528 22.84 12.06 26.10
CA GLY A 528 22.11 11.11 25.25
C GLY A 528 20.59 11.22 25.41
N CYS A 529 20.09 11.44 26.62
CA CYS A 529 18.65 11.52 26.90
C CYS A 529 18.16 12.88 27.41
N GLY A 530 19.08 13.81 27.71
CA GLY A 530 18.76 15.14 28.23
C GLY A 530 18.20 15.16 29.66
N LEU A 531 18.33 14.06 30.41
CA LEU A 531 17.81 13.93 31.79
C LEU A 531 18.94 13.89 32.83
N ASP A 532 18.61 14.25 34.07
CA ASP A 532 19.53 14.17 35.22
C ASP A 532 20.11 12.76 35.37
N ILE A 533 21.37 12.66 35.80
CA ILE A 533 22.01 11.36 36.01
C ILE A 533 21.83 10.93 37.47
N TYR A 534 21.25 9.75 37.67
CA TYR A 534 21.11 9.08 38.95
C TYR A 534 21.92 7.78 38.94
N GLY A 535 22.58 7.46 40.05
CA GLY A 535 23.46 6.28 40.15
C GLY A 535 24.82 6.54 39.49
N THR A 536 25.24 5.66 38.58
CA THR A 536 26.55 5.80 37.91
C THR A 536 26.50 6.81 36.75
N ARG A 537 27.39 7.81 36.80
CA ARG A 537 27.68 8.74 35.71
C ARG A 537 28.85 8.23 34.88
N PHE A 538 28.72 8.25 33.56
CA PHE A 538 29.77 7.87 32.61
C PHE A 538 30.28 9.13 31.90
N LYS A 539 31.44 9.63 32.30
CA LYS A 539 32.04 10.82 31.69
C LYS A 539 32.97 10.41 30.55
N CYS A 540 32.79 11.00 29.36
CA CYS A 540 33.70 10.75 28.25
C CYS A 540 35.12 11.24 28.59
N LEU A 541 36.13 10.42 28.31
CA LEU A 541 37.54 10.75 28.55
C LEU A 541 38.14 11.64 27.46
N VAL A 542 37.47 11.73 26.30
CA VAL A 542 37.94 12.50 25.13
C VAL A 542 37.21 13.84 25.01
N CYS A 543 35.89 13.84 25.19
CA CYS A 543 35.06 15.04 25.07
C CYS A 543 34.91 15.76 26.43
N SER A 544 35.16 17.07 26.46
CA SER A 544 35.23 17.85 27.70
C SER A 544 33.91 17.93 28.48
N ASP A 545 32.79 18.03 27.77
CA ASP A 545 31.44 18.25 28.32
C ASP A 545 30.48 17.20 27.75
N PHE A 546 30.80 15.92 27.98
CA PHE A 546 29.96 14.82 27.53
C PHE A 546 29.82 13.73 28.61
N ASP A 547 28.60 13.46 29.00
CA ASP A 547 28.21 12.60 30.10
C ASP A 547 27.02 11.71 29.73
N TYR A 548 27.10 10.44 30.09
CA TYR A 548 26.03 9.47 29.90
C TYR A 548 25.54 8.87 31.22
N CYS A 549 24.25 8.56 31.28
CA CYS A 549 23.71 7.67 32.29
C CYS A 549 23.97 6.20 31.90
N SER A 550 23.78 5.28 32.84
CA SER A 550 23.97 3.83 32.62
C SER A 550 23.17 3.27 31.45
N LYS A 551 22.01 3.86 31.08
CA LYS A 551 21.23 3.42 29.91
C LYS A 551 21.86 3.90 28.60
N CYS A 552 22.27 5.17 28.52
CA CYS A 552 22.81 5.76 27.30
C CYS A 552 24.21 5.22 26.96
N THR A 553 25.02 4.90 27.98
CA THR A 553 26.37 4.35 27.75
C THR A 553 26.36 3.00 27.04
N LEU A 554 25.29 2.19 27.18
CA LEU A 554 25.16 0.91 26.48
C LEU A 554 25.08 1.06 24.96
N ARG A 555 24.82 2.27 24.45
CA ARG A 555 24.76 2.59 23.02
C ARG A 555 25.84 3.59 22.62
N ALA A 556 26.86 3.78 23.44
CA ALA A 556 27.89 4.80 23.22
C ALA A 556 28.61 4.62 21.88
N ASP A 557 28.96 3.39 21.50
CA ASP A 557 29.65 3.12 20.22
C ASP A 557 28.89 3.63 18.99
N VAL A 558 27.56 3.61 19.04
CA VAL A 558 26.69 4.05 17.94
C VAL A 558 26.38 5.54 18.02
N THR A 559 26.23 6.07 19.23
CA THR A 559 25.72 7.44 19.47
C THR A 559 26.82 8.47 19.71
N HIS A 560 28.01 8.02 20.09
CA HIS A 560 29.15 8.85 20.48
C HIS A 560 30.50 8.23 20.04
N GLY A 561 30.49 7.29 19.09
CA GLY A 561 31.70 6.65 18.56
C GLY A 561 32.47 5.84 19.61
N SER A 562 33.71 5.46 19.27
CA SER A 562 34.57 4.59 20.09
C SER A 562 35.35 5.33 21.18
N HIS A 563 34.75 6.33 21.82
CA HIS A 563 35.38 7.03 22.95
C HIS A 563 35.23 6.24 24.25
N ASP A 564 36.29 6.23 25.06
CA ASP A 564 36.26 5.62 26.38
C ASP A 564 35.53 6.50 27.41
N PHE A 565 34.87 5.85 28.37
CA PHE A 565 34.12 6.50 29.44
C PHE A 565 34.64 6.10 30.81
N GLN A 566 34.75 7.08 31.71
CA GLN A 566 35.00 6.87 33.14
C GLN A 566 33.68 6.73 33.89
N SER A 567 33.51 5.62 34.63
CA SER A 567 32.38 5.46 35.56
C SER A 567 32.63 6.20 36.88
N ILE A 568 31.61 6.92 37.33
CA ILE A 568 31.59 7.67 38.59
C ILE A 568 30.33 7.24 39.33
N GLU A 569 30.47 6.34 40.30
CA GLU A 569 29.34 5.67 40.96
C GLU A 569 28.60 6.57 41.97
N HIS A 570 29.32 7.48 42.62
CA HIS A 570 28.77 8.39 43.61
C HIS A 570 28.99 9.84 43.20
N PRO A 571 27.98 10.72 43.39
CA PRO A 571 28.20 12.16 43.22
C PRO A 571 29.27 12.61 44.23
N ARG A 572 30.16 13.51 43.80
CA ARG A 572 31.17 14.06 44.71
C ARG A 572 30.46 14.75 45.88
N GLU A 573 30.78 14.33 47.11
CA GLU A 573 30.32 15.04 48.31
C GLU A 573 30.74 16.51 48.21
N ALA A 574 29.79 17.43 48.41
CA ALA A 574 30.15 18.83 48.58
C ALA A 574 31.09 18.91 49.79
N PRO A 575 32.27 19.57 49.69
CA PRO A 575 33.18 19.66 50.81
C PRO A 575 32.46 20.33 51.98
N SER A 576 32.25 19.55 53.04
CA SER A 576 31.71 20.02 54.30
C SER A 576 32.72 20.95 54.95
N GLY A 577 32.43 22.26 54.93
CA GLY A 577 33.04 23.26 55.81
C GLY A 577 34.51 23.58 55.53
N GLY A 578 34.75 24.72 54.88
CA GLY A 578 36.11 25.26 54.74
C GLY A 578 36.10 26.61 54.04
N GLU A 579 35.90 27.66 54.86
CA GLU A 579 36.22 29.08 54.64
C GLU A 579 35.77 29.79 53.35
N ALA A 580 34.92 30.79 53.55
CA ALA A 580 34.62 31.83 52.59
C ALA A 580 35.89 32.55 52.13
N SER A 581 36.23 32.43 50.86
CA SER A 581 36.93 33.48 50.12
C SER A 581 36.28 33.59 48.74
N GLY A 582 35.65 34.74 48.51
CA GLY A 582 34.72 34.93 47.40
C GLY A 582 35.42 35.04 46.05
N PHE A 583 34.74 34.60 44.99
CA PHE A 583 34.81 35.20 43.66
C PHE A 583 33.59 34.78 42.81
N GLY A 584 32.82 35.78 42.38
CA GLY A 584 32.10 35.79 41.09
C GLY A 584 30.85 34.92 40.92
N HIS A 585 29.67 35.49 41.19
CA HIS A 585 28.44 35.07 40.52
C HIS A 585 28.58 35.21 39.00
N LYS A 586 28.47 34.09 38.26
CA LYS A 586 28.01 34.10 36.88
C LYS A 586 26.74 33.26 36.79
N ASN A 587 25.61 33.97 36.81
CA ASN A 587 24.35 33.49 36.24
C ASN A 587 24.59 33.22 34.74
N SER A 588 24.48 31.97 34.30
CA SER A 588 24.20 31.66 32.90
C SER A 588 22.80 31.08 32.81
N GLN A 589 21.83 31.96 32.58
CA GLN A 589 20.58 31.59 31.94
C GLN A 589 20.92 30.98 30.57
N ARG A 590 20.84 29.66 30.41
CA ARG A 590 20.74 29.06 29.08
C ARG A 590 19.29 29.20 28.61
N THR A 591 19.09 30.21 27.78
CA THR A 591 17.90 30.42 26.95
C THR A 591 17.56 29.15 26.16
N ARG A 592 16.33 28.67 26.36
CA ARG A 592 15.69 27.71 25.44
C ARG A 592 15.51 28.42 24.09
N SER A 593 16.12 27.87 23.05
CA SER A 593 15.83 28.22 21.66
C SER A 593 15.00 27.08 21.08
N PHE A 594 13.89 27.46 20.43
CA PHE A 594 12.80 26.60 19.94
C PHE A 594 13.20 25.61 18.85
#